data_AF-A0A7J4DQK6-F1
#
_entry.id   AF-A0A7J4DQK6-F1
#
_cell.length_a   1.000
_cell.length_b   1.000
_cell.length_c   1.000
_cell.angle_alpha   90.00
_cell.angle_beta   90.00
_cell.angle_gamma   90.00
#
_symmetry.space_group_name_H-M   'P 1'
#
loop_
_entity.id
_entity.type
_entity.pdbx_description
1 polymer ?
#
loop_
_entity_poly.entity_id
_entity_poly.type
_entity_poly.pdbx_seq_one_letter_code
_entity_poly.pdbx_strand_id
1 'polypeptide(L)' 'MERPGPASDPRLSHDDPLLDGLLILCRLHGCSVSRGTLSAGLPLPEQRLSADLLPRAAARAGLQGRLLQRKLASISPL' A
#
# COMPACT_ATOMS: atom_id res chain seq x y z
N MET A 1 5.57 28.84 -20.31
CA MET A 1 5.79 28.18 -19.01
C MET A 1 5.25 26.78 -19.13
N GLU A 2 6.14 25.82 -19.37
CA GLU A 2 5.78 24.44 -19.67
C GLU A 2 5.28 23.76 -18.40
N ARG A 3 4.07 23.20 -18.48
CA ARG A 3 3.43 22.45 -17.40
C ARG A 3 4.22 21.14 -17.26
N PRO A 4 4.83 20.82 -16.11
CA PRO A 4 5.54 19.56 -15.99
C PRO A 4 4.53 18.43 -16.20
N GLY A 5 4.78 17.57 -17.20
CA GLY A 5 4.00 16.36 -17.43
C GLY A 5 3.98 15.49 -16.17
N PRO A 6 3.01 14.58 -16.01
CA PRO A 6 2.93 13.74 -14.82
C PRO A 6 4.26 13.00 -14.68
N ALA A 7 5.07 13.43 -13.71
CA ALA A 7 6.34 12.83 -13.41
C ALA A 7 6.10 11.33 -13.27
N SER A 8 6.79 10.53 -14.09
CA SER A 8 6.81 9.08 -13.95
C SER A 8 7.24 8.78 -12.52
N ASP A 9 6.28 8.52 -11.64
CA ASP A 9 6.56 8.17 -10.26
C ASP A 9 7.39 6.88 -10.34
N PRO A 10 8.66 6.86 -9.87
CA PRO A 10 9.49 5.66 -9.96
C PRO A 10 8.87 4.45 -9.23
N ARG A 11 7.85 4.68 -8.40
CA ARG A 11 6.97 3.65 -7.79
C ARG A 11 5.98 2.99 -8.77
N LEU A 12 5.77 3.55 -9.96
CA LEU A 12 5.03 2.91 -11.06
C LEU A 12 5.90 1.92 -11.84
N SER A 13 7.23 2.04 -11.73
CA SER A 13 8.18 1.12 -12.36
C SER A 13 8.49 -0.11 -11.50
N HIS A 14 8.06 -0.11 -10.23
CA HIS A 14 8.31 -1.20 -9.29
C HIS A 14 7.01 -1.96 -9.03
N ASP A 15 6.98 -3.23 -9.41
CA ASP A 15 5.88 -4.14 -9.09
C ASP A 15 5.83 -4.38 -7.57
N ASP A 16 4.92 -3.66 -6.91
CA ASP A 16 4.65 -3.77 -5.47
C ASP A 16 3.22 -4.27 -5.24
N PRO A 17 3.01 -5.61 -5.25
CA PRO A 17 1.69 -6.20 -5.14
C PRO A 17 1.03 -5.92 -3.78
N LEU A 18 1.80 -5.69 -2.72
CA LEU A 18 1.25 -5.38 -1.40
C LEU A 18 0.75 -3.93 -1.35
N LEU A 19 1.50 -3.00 -1.92
CA LEU A 19 1.06 -1.61 -2.07
C LEU A 19 -0.15 -1.50 -3.01
N ASP A 20 -0.17 -2.26 -4.10
CA ASP A 20 -1.30 -2.36 -5.03
C ASP A 20 -2.56 -2.89 -4.36
N GLY A 21 -2.43 -3.99 -3.63
CA GLY A 21 -3.53 -4.56 -2.85
C GLY A 21 -4.07 -3.55 -1.84
N LEU A 22 -3.19 -2.85 -1.12
CA LEU A 22 -3.59 -1.82 -0.17
C LEU A 22 -4.31 -0.64 -0.86
N LEU A 23 -3.86 -0.20 -2.03
CA LEU A 23 -4.54 0.82 -2.80
C LEU A 23 -5.96 0.40 -3.22
N ILE A 24 -6.13 -0.86 -3.61
CA ILE A 24 -7.45 -1.42 -3.93
C ILE A 24 -8.34 -1.38 -2.69
N LEU A 25 -7.85 -1.84 -1.53
CA LEU A 25 -8.58 -1.78 -0.26
C LEU A 25 -8.97 -0.33 0.11
N CYS A 26 -8.04 0.62 -0.02
CA CYS A 26 -8.33 2.03 0.26
C CYS A 26 -9.46 2.56 -0.64
N ARG A 27 -9.43 2.25 -1.93
CA ARG A 27 -10.50 2.63 -2.87
C ARG A 27 -11.84 1.99 -2.50
N LEU A 28 -11.86 0.72 -2.10
CA LEU A 28 -13.08 0.04 -1.66
C LEU A 28 -13.68 0.67 -0.40
N HIS A 29 -12.84 1.23 0.48
CA HIS A 29 -13.27 1.98 1.67
C HIS A 29 -13.56 3.47 1.41
N GLY A 30 -13.52 3.93 0.14
CA GLY A 30 -13.78 5.33 -0.21
C GLY A 30 -12.62 6.29 0.10
N CYS A 31 -11.43 5.76 0.41
CA CYS A 31 -10.23 6.55 0.68
C CYS A 31 -9.46 6.82 -0.62
N SER A 32 -9.42 8.09 -1.06
CA SER A 32 -8.61 8.53 -2.20
C SER A 32 -7.16 8.81 -1.76
N VAL A 33 -6.30 7.80 -1.83
CA VAL A 33 -4.87 7.90 -1.46
C VAL A 33 -3.96 7.52 -2.63
N SER A 34 -2.75 8.08 -2.64
CA SER A 34 -1.72 7.79 -3.64
C SER A 34 -0.69 6.78 -3.11
N ARG A 35 0.07 6.13 -4.01
CA ARG A 35 1.25 5.30 -3.65
C ARG A 35 2.22 6.06 -2.75
N GLY A 36 2.49 7.32 -3.09
CA GLY A 36 3.37 8.20 -2.32
C GLY A 36 2.87 8.43 -0.90
N THR A 37 1.55 8.65 -0.74
CA THR A 37 0.92 8.84 0.58
C THR A 37 1.06 7.59 1.46
N LEU A 38 0.80 6.41 0.89
CA LEU A 38 0.86 5.14 1.62
C LEU A 38 2.30 4.75 1.99
N SER A 39 3.27 5.08 1.15
CA SER A 39 4.69 4.77 1.37
C SER A 39 5.48 5.86 2.11
N ALA A 40 4.85 7.00 2.40
CA ALA A 40 5.52 8.15 2.99
C ALA A 40 6.16 7.84 4.35
N GLY A 41 7.48 8.08 4.45
CA GLY A 41 8.25 7.91 5.68
C GLY A 41 8.41 6.46 6.13
N LEU A 42 8.16 5.48 5.24
CA LEU A 42 8.43 4.08 5.50
C LEU A 42 9.82 3.70 4.95
N PRO A 43 10.59 2.89 5.69
CA PRO A 43 11.81 2.30 5.15
C PRO A 43 11.40 1.19 4.18
N LEU A 44 11.40 1.44 2.88
CA LEU A 44 11.04 0.44 1.86
C LEU A 44 12.29 -0.35 1.45
N PRO A 45 12.54 -1.56 1.99
CA PRO A 45 13.61 -2.41 1.48
C PRO A 45 13.33 -2.71 0.01
N GLU A 46 14.35 -2.64 -0.84
CA GLU A 46 14.23 -2.89 -2.30
C GLU A 46 13.17 -2.02 -3.00
N GLN A 47 12.82 -0.86 -2.42
CA GLN A 47 11.76 0.03 -2.90
C GLN A 47 10.36 -0.62 -2.93
N ARG A 48 10.13 -1.64 -2.10
CA ARG A 48 8.85 -2.37 -2.02
C ARG A 48 8.32 -2.41 -0.59
N LEU A 49 7.00 -2.48 -0.48
CA LEU A 49 6.29 -2.67 0.77
C LEU A 49 6.43 -4.12 1.23
N SER A 50 6.87 -4.32 2.46
CA SER A 50 6.88 -5.62 3.12
C SER A 50 5.64 -5.81 4.00
N ALA A 51 5.31 -7.06 4.32
CA ALA A 51 4.11 -7.40 5.08
C ALA A 51 4.07 -6.77 6.49
N ASP A 52 5.24 -6.56 7.11
CA ASP A 52 5.39 -5.90 8.41
C ASP A 52 5.13 -4.38 8.36
N LEU A 53 5.34 -3.75 7.20
CA LEU A 53 5.09 -2.31 6.99
C LEU A 53 3.65 -2.02 6.57
N LEU A 54 2.90 -3.02 6.12
CA LEU A 54 1.54 -2.89 5.61
C LEU A 54 0.57 -2.23 6.62
N PRO A 55 0.56 -2.60 7.93
CA PRO A 55 -0.25 -1.89 8.93
C PRO A 55 0.08 -0.39 9.03
N ARG A 56 1.37 -0.03 8.90
CA ARG A 56 1.82 1.36 8.99
C ARG A 56 1.44 2.15 7.73
N ALA A 57 1.51 1.52 6.56
CA ALA A 57 1.03 2.10 5.32
C ALA A 57 -0.49 2.32 5.35
N ALA A 58 -1.25 1.33 5.82
CA ALA A 58 -2.70 1.40 5.95
C ALA A 58 -3.15 2.53 6.90
N ALA A 59 -2.42 2.75 7.99
CA ALA A 59 -2.68 3.85 8.92
C ALA A 59 -2.62 5.23 8.26
N ARG A 60 -1.87 5.40 7.17
CA ARG A 60 -1.83 6.66 6.39
C ARG A 60 -3.15 6.95 5.67
N ALA A 61 -3.93 5.92 5.38
CA ALA A 61 -5.26 6.04 4.78
C ALA A 61 -6.38 6.04 5.84
N GLY A 62 -6.05 6.12 7.14
CA GLY A 62 -7.03 6.00 8.22
C GLY A 62 -7.55 4.57 8.43
N LEU A 63 -6.90 3.57 7.83
CA LEU A 63 -7.25 2.17 7.99
C LEU A 63 -6.41 1.53 9.10
N GLN A 64 -6.96 0.51 9.75
CA GLN A 64 -6.23 -0.30 10.71
C GLN A 64 -6.05 -1.71 10.15
N GLY A 65 -4.83 -2.24 10.27
CA GLY A 65 -4.49 -3.59 9.83
C GLY A 65 -3.63 -4.29 10.87
N ARG A 66 -3.71 -5.62 10.90
CA ARG A 66 -2.88 -6.46 11.77
C ARG A 66 -2.34 -7.64 10.99
N LEU A 67 -1.03 -7.88 11.10
CA LEU A 67 -0.41 -9.09 10.57
C LEU A 67 -0.69 -10.27 11.52
N LEU A 68 -1.24 -11.35 10.98
CA LEU A 68 -1.61 -12.55 11.73
C LEU A 68 -1.03 -13.78 11.08
N GLN A 69 -0.38 -14.63 11.88
CA GLN A 69 0.03 -15.95 11.45
C GLN A 69 -1.05 -16.96 11.86
N ARG A 70 -1.62 -17.66 10.88
CA ARG A 70 -2.63 -18.71 11.09
C ARG A 70 -2.51 -19.78 10.01
N LYS A 71 -3.04 -20.97 10.30
CA LYS A 71 -3.13 -22.04 9.29
C LYS A 71 -4.08 -21.62 8.17
N LEU A 72 -3.84 -22.09 6.95
CA LEU A 72 -4.68 -21.77 5.79
C LEU A 72 -6.16 -22.14 6.02
N ALA A 73 -6.41 -23.30 6.64
CA ALA A 73 -7.75 -23.76 7.00
C ALA A 73 -8.47 -22.88 8.06
N SER A 74 -7.76 -21.94 8.69
CA SER A 74 -8.33 -21.00 9.67
C SER A 74 -8.71 -19.64 9.06
N ILE A 75 -8.63 -19.49 7.74
CA ILE A 75 -9.18 -18.35 7.02
C ILE A 75 -10.67 -18.61 6.82
N SER A 76 -11.53 -17.72 7.33
CA SER A 76 -12.99 -17.85 7.12
C SER A 76 -13.31 -17.83 5.62
N PRO A 77 -14.16 -18.73 5.12
CA PRO A 77 -14.65 -18.68 3.74
C PRO A 77 -15.70 -17.58 3.51
N LEU A 78 -16.04 -16.81 4.57
CA LEU A 78 -17.12 -15.82 4.77
C LEU A 78 -18.20 -16.36 5.70
#